data_AF-A0A352KNK4-F1
#
_entry.id   AF-A0A352KNK4-F1
#
_cell.length_a   1.000
_cell.length_b   1.000
_cell.length_c   1.000
_cell.angle_alpha   90.00
_cell.angle_beta   90.00
_cell.angle_gamma   90.00
#
_symmetry.space_group_name_H-M   'P 1'
#
loop_
_entity.id
_entity.type
_entity.pdbx_description
1 polymer ?
#
loop_
_entity_poly.entity_id
_entity_poly.type
_entity_poly.pdbx_seq_one_letter_code
_entity_poly.pdbx_strand_id
1 'polypeptide(L)'
;MASPSEKLAHSLSVLKDIQDRGQIAIRAGDMTRTHRERLLKNGFIRDVMKGWYIPARPDEAPGESTVWYASFWGFARDYLNSRFNED
;
A
#
# COMPACT_ATOMS: atom_id res chain seq x y z
N MET A 1 -8.29 -8.98 -24.65
CA MET A 1 -8.22 -8.04 -23.51
C MET A 1 -7.83 -8.84 -22.28
N ALA A 2 -7.00 -8.29 -21.38
CA ALA A 2 -6.68 -8.98 -20.13
C ALA A 2 -7.92 -9.15 -19.24
N SER A 3 -8.08 -10.35 -18.68
CA SER A 3 -9.09 -10.72 -17.70
C SER A 3 -8.96 -9.90 -16.41
N PRO A 4 -10.02 -9.84 -15.57
CA PRO A 4 -9.95 -9.19 -14.27
C PRO A 4 -8.84 -9.76 -13.36
N SER A 5 -8.58 -11.07 -13.43
CA SER A 5 -7.53 -11.74 -12.65
C SER A 5 -6.14 -11.31 -13.10
N GLU A 6 -5.87 -11.28 -14.41
CA GLU A 6 -4.58 -10.81 -14.95
C GLU A 6 -4.33 -9.34 -14.58
N LYS A 7 -5.36 -8.50 -14.67
CA LYS A 7 -5.26 -7.11 -14.22
C LYS A 7 -4.92 -7.00 -12.72
N LEU A 8 -5.53 -7.83 -11.87
CA LEU A 8 -5.20 -7.87 -10.45
C LEU A 8 -3.76 -8.36 -10.22
N ALA A 9 -3.34 -9.41 -10.91
CA ALA A 9 -1.97 -9.90 -10.84
C ALA A 9 -0.95 -8.80 -11.18
N HIS A 10 -1.20 -8.00 -12.23
CA HIS A 10 -0.34 -6.86 -12.56
C HIS A 10 -0.28 -5.82 -11.44
N SER A 11 -1.41 -5.54 -10.77
CA SER A 11 -1.42 -4.65 -9.61
C SER A 11 -0.65 -5.23 -8.42
N LEU A 12 -0.72 -6.55 -8.21
CA LEU A 12 -0.01 -7.22 -7.14
C LEU A 12 1.50 -7.23 -7.38
N SER A 13 1.95 -7.36 -8.63
CA SER A 13 3.37 -7.22 -8.97
C SER A 13 3.89 -5.83 -8.61
N VAL A 14 3.15 -4.77 -8.94
CA VAL A 14 3.52 -3.39 -8.57
C VAL A 14 3.59 -3.22 -7.05
N LEU A 15 2.63 -3.79 -6.30
CA LEU A 15 2.66 -3.75 -4.84
C LEU A 15 3.88 -4.51 -4.28
N LYS A 16 4.18 -5.67 -4.84
CA LYS A 16 5.33 -6.48 -4.44
C LYS A 16 6.64 -5.72 -4.66
N ASP A 17 6.82 -5.07 -5.81
CA ASP A 17 8.03 -4.27 -6.08
C ASP A 17 8.25 -3.17 -5.03
N ILE A 18 7.17 -2.57 -4.52
CA ILE A 18 7.24 -1.60 -3.43
C ILE A 18 7.66 -2.27 -2.10
N GLN A 19 7.05 -3.42 -1.79
CA GLN A 19 7.35 -4.18 -0.57
C GLN A 19 8.77 -4.74 -0.54
N ASP A 20 9.29 -5.19 -1.70
CA ASP A 20 10.64 -5.73 -1.84
C ASP A 20 11.72 -4.66 -1.59
N ARG A 21 11.37 -3.36 -1.72
CA ARG A 21 12.22 -2.23 -1.29
C ARG A 21 12.17 -1.96 0.21
N GLY A 22 11.42 -2.75 0.97
CA GLY A 22 11.22 -2.57 2.41
C GLY A 22 10.37 -1.36 2.79
N GLN A 23 9.62 -0.80 1.82
CA GLN A 23 8.72 0.32 2.04
C GLN A 23 7.39 -0.17 2.62
N ILE A 24 7.03 0.39 3.77
CA ILE A 24 5.76 0.16 4.46
C ILE A 24 4.78 1.30 4.16
N ALA A 25 5.26 2.54 4.11
CA ALA A 25 4.43 3.66 3.71
C ALA A 25 4.38 3.78 2.18
N ILE A 26 3.19 3.57 1.62
CA ILE A 26 2.94 3.66 0.18
C ILE A 26 2.28 5.00 -0.11
N ARG A 27 2.87 5.81 -0.98
CA ARG A 27 2.32 7.09 -1.41
C ARG A 27 1.37 6.89 -2.58
N ALA A 28 0.38 7.76 -2.71
CA ALA A 28 -0.49 7.80 -3.88
C ALA A 28 0.25 7.97 -5.22
N GLY A 29 1.47 8.50 -5.18
CA GLY A 29 2.35 8.68 -6.35
C GLY A 29 3.25 7.47 -6.67
N ASP A 30 3.35 6.47 -5.79
CA ASP A 30 4.22 5.30 -6.01
C ASP A 30 3.64 4.31 -7.02
N MET A 31 2.36 4.49 -7.39
CA MET A 31 1.67 3.66 -8.38
C MET A 31 0.57 4.47 -9.09
N THR A 32 0.13 3.99 -10.26
CA THR A 32 -0.97 4.64 -10.99
C THR A 32 -2.29 4.54 -10.22
N ARG A 33 -3.21 5.48 -10.51
CA ARG A 33 -4.57 5.45 -9.93
C ARG A 33 -5.26 4.11 -10.14
N THR A 34 -5.08 3.50 -11.32
CA THR A 34 -5.67 2.20 -11.66
C THR A 34 -5.17 1.07 -10.76
N HIS A 35 -3.86 1.02 -10.46
CA HIS A 35 -3.34 0.00 -9.55
C HIS A 35 -3.84 0.23 -8.12
N ARG A 36 -3.79 1.47 -7.66
CA ARG A 36 -4.23 1.87 -6.33
C ARG A 36 -5.70 1.51 -6.07
N GLU A 37 -6.60 1.91 -6.95
CA GLU A 37 -8.04 1.61 -6.81
C GLU A 37 -8.31 0.11 -6.82
N ARG A 38 -7.57 -0.64 -7.65
CA ARG A 38 -7.71 -2.11 -7.72
C ARG A 38 -7.22 -2.78 -6.44
N LEU A 39 -6.09 -2.35 -5.88
CA LEU A 39 -5.55 -2.90 -4.64
C LEU A 39 -6.43 -2.55 -3.44
N LEU A 40 -6.92 -1.30 -3.34
CA LEU A 40 -7.88 -0.87 -2.32
C LEU A 40 -9.16 -1.70 -2.38
N LYS A 41 -9.75 -1.82 -3.57
CA LYS A 41 -11.00 -2.59 -3.76
C LYS A 41 -10.87 -4.05 -3.35
N ASN A 42 -9.69 -4.63 -3.51
CA ASN A 42 -9.42 -6.03 -3.16
C ASN A 42 -8.75 -6.18 -1.78
N GLY A 43 -8.60 -5.12 -0.98
CA GLY A 43 -8.10 -5.21 0.39
C GLY A 43 -6.59 -5.42 0.55
N PHE A 44 -5.79 -5.26 -0.51
CA PHE A 44 -4.34 -5.44 -0.46
C PHE A 44 -3.58 -4.22 0.07
N ILE A 45 -4.23 -3.05 0.08
CA ILE A 45 -3.73 -1.84 0.73
C ILE A 45 -4.86 -1.15 1.48
N ARG A 46 -4.52 -0.40 2.52
CA ARG A 46 -5.48 0.37 3.34
C ARG A 46 -5.04 1.82 3.44
N ASP A 47 -5.99 2.75 3.30
CA ASP A 47 -5.74 4.18 3.53
C ASP A 47 -5.60 4.41 5.05
N VAL A 48 -4.51 5.07 5.44
CA VAL A 48 -4.23 5.42 6.84
C VAL A 48 -4.26 6.94 7.06
N MET A 49 -3.98 7.69 6.00
CA MET A 49 -4.02 9.14 5.94
C MET A 49 -4.15 9.52 4.46
N LYS A 50 -4.82 10.63 4.16
CA LYS A 50 -5.05 11.09 2.78
C LYS A 50 -3.78 11.01 1.92
N GLY A 51 -3.80 10.13 0.91
CA GLY A 51 -2.71 9.94 -0.04
C GLY A 51 -1.59 9.00 0.44
N TRP A 52 -1.79 8.34 1.57
CA TRP A 52 -0.88 7.40 2.20
C TRP A 52 -1.59 6.09 2.55
N TYR A 53 -0.92 5.01 2.21
CA TYR A 53 -1.44 3.66 2.36
C TYR A 53 -0.42 2.76 3.04
N ILE A 54 -0.90 1.66 3.60
CA ILE A 54 -0.07 0.55 4.06
C ILE A 54 -0.52 -0.74 3.37
N PRO A 55 0.39 -1.72 3.18
CA PRO A 55 0.01 -3.07 2.80
C PRO A 55 -0.98 -3.66 3.82
N ALA A 56 -1.96 -4.38 3.32
CA ALA A 56 -2.95 -5.06 4.13
C ALA A 56 -3.25 -6.46 3.58
N ARG A 57 -3.81 -7.29 4.44
CA ARG A 57 -4.31 -8.61 4.07
C ARG A 57 -5.78 -8.51 3.67
N PRO A 58 -6.19 -9.08 2.51
CA PRO A 58 -7.57 -8.99 2.04
C PRO A 58 -8.57 -9.74 2.94
N ASP A 59 -8.08 -10.71 3.72
CA ASP A 59 -8.82 -11.51 4.69
C ASP A 59 -8.96 -10.85 6.07
N GLU A 60 -8.32 -9.70 6.30
CA GLU A 60 -8.38 -9.00 7.59
C GLU A 60 -9.71 -8.24 7.74
N ALA A 61 -10.34 -8.35 8.92
CA ALA A 61 -11.63 -7.73 9.18
C ALA A 61 -11.54 -6.19 9.16
N PRO A 62 -12.51 -5.49 8.54
CA PRO A 62 -12.61 -4.04 8.63
C PRO A 62 -12.73 -3.59 10.10
N GLY A 63 -11.86 -2.69 10.53
CA GLY A 63 -11.82 -2.19 11.92
C GLY A 63 -10.77 -2.85 12.82
N GLU A 64 -10.09 -3.90 12.36
CA GLU A 64 -8.91 -4.39 13.06
C GLU A 64 -7.75 -3.41 12.94
N SER A 65 -7.16 -3.09 14.10
CA SER A 65 -5.99 -2.22 14.23
C SER A 65 -4.66 -3.00 14.18
N THR A 66 -4.71 -4.33 14.08
CA THR A 66 -3.55 -5.23 14.08
C THR A 66 -2.55 -4.86 12.98
N VAL A 67 -2.99 -4.74 11.73
CA VAL A 67 -2.12 -4.31 10.62
C VAL A 67 -1.56 -2.90 10.80
N TRP A 68 -2.32 -1.98 11.39
CA TRP A 68 -1.79 -0.65 11.69
C TRP A 68 -0.68 -0.72 12.74
N TYR A 69 -0.88 -1.44 13.84
CA TYR A 69 0.14 -1.58 14.89
C TYR A 69 1.40 -2.28 14.37
N ALA A 70 1.27 -3.32 13.56
CA ALA A 70 2.40 -4.00 12.93
C ALA A 70 3.17 -3.09 11.96
N SER A 71 2.47 -2.16 11.31
CA SER A 71 3.04 -1.28 10.27
C SER A 71 3.51 0.07 10.82
N PHE A 72 3.13 0.44 12.04
CA PHE A 72 3.27 1.81 12.57
C PHE A 72 4.70 2.34 12.49
N TRP A 73 5.69 1.60 13.01
CA TRP A 73 7.07 2.06 13.04
C TRP A 73 7.70 2.18 11.65
N GLY A 74 7.43 1.22 10.78
CA GLY A 74 7.87 1.27 9.38
C GLY A 74 7.22 2.42 8.63
N PHE A 75 5.93 2.64 8.86
CA PHE A 75 5.20 3.77 8.30
C PHE A 75 5.78 5.11 8.79
N ALA A 76 6.01 5.26 10.09
CA ALA A 76 6.56 6.49 10.66
C ALA A 76 7.95 6.81 10.07
N ARG A 77 8.83 5.82 9.98
CA ARG A 77 10.15 5.96 9.34
C ARG A 77 10.02 6.48 7.90
N ASP A 78 9.25 5.77 7.07
CA ASP A 78 9.13 6.08 5.64
C ASP A 78 8.41 7.42 5.40
N TYR A 79 7.37 7.71 6.19
CA TYR A 79 6.64 8.96 6.14
C TYR A 79 7.53 10.16 6.51
N LEU A 80 8.26 10.07 7.62
CA LEU A 80 9.14 11.13 8.07
C LEU A 80 10.29 11.35 7.08
N ASN A 81 10.91 10.28 6.58
CA ASN A 81 11.93 10.38 5.55
C ASN A 81 11.39 11.05 4.28
N SER A 82 10.20 10.67 3.81
CA SER A 82 9.63 11.29 2.61
C SER A 82 9.24 12.76 2.78
N ARG A 83 9.02 13.24 4.01
CA ARG A 83 8.50 14.60 4.26
C ARG A 83 9.55 15.57 4.79
N PHE A 84 10.56 15.07 5.49
CA PHE A 84 11.52 15.89 6.23
C PHE A 84 12.98 15.54 5.93
N ASN A 85 13.25 14.50 5.15
CA ASN A 85 14.61 14.30 4.67
C ASN A 85 14.85 15.35 3.57
N GLU A 86 15.59 16.39 3.93
CA GLU A 86 16.17 17.36 3.00
C GLU A 86 17.36 16.66 2.35
N ASP A 87 17.21 16.20 1.10
CA ASP A 87 18.34 16.12 0.17
C ASP A 87 18.57 17.50 -0.45
#